data_AF-A0A3B9H6E5-F1
#
_entry.id   AF-A0A3B9H6E5-F1
#
_cell.length_a   1.000
_cell.length_b   1.000
_cell.length_c   1.000
_cell.angle_alpha   90.00
_cell.angle_beta   90.00
_cell.angle_gamma   90.00
#
_symmetry.space_group_name_H-M   'P 1'
#
loop_
_entity.id
_entity.type
_entity.pdbx_description
1 polymer ?
#
loop_
_entity_poly.entity_id
_entity_poly.type
_entity_poly.pdbx_seq_one_letter_code
_entity_poly.pdbx_strand_id
1 'polypeptide(L)'
;MHKTLPEKYELEALITLSYFPELKLSTINFKIKKIRSTMAARPAGLQFLRGKGKRKYNVILNNSNPEVPLDSASFNAKIGIIGHEFAHIVDYENKSTLKLISNAFGYANSKFRAKFEKDTDRRTISHGLFWQCFDFSSFAFHYHKANPRYLEYKRKYYLSPEEIMKLE
;
A
#
# COMPACT_ATOMS: atom_id res chain seq x y z
N MET A 1 -22.24 -2.75 4.35
CA MET A 1 -20.87 -2.82 3.80
C MET A 1 -19.87 -2.67 4.94
N HIS A 2 -18.84 -3.54 5.08
CA HIS A 2 -17.82 -3.44 6.14
C HIS A 2 -16.69 -2.46 5.80
N LYS A 3 -16.86 -1.65 4.76
CA LYS A 3 -15.82 -0.80 4.20
C LYS A 3 -16.34 0.63 4.14
N THR A 4 -15.46 1.58 4.43
CA THR A 4 -15.70 3.01 4.20
C THR A 4 -14.74 3.41 3.10
N LEU A 5 -15.24 3.63 1.89
CA LEU A 5 -14.44 3.95 0.71
C LEU A 5 -14.21 5.47 0.61
N PRO A 6 -13.13 5.91 -0.03
CA PRO A 6 -12.90 7.33 -0.26
C PRO A 6 -13.76 7.78 -1.44
N GLU A 7 -14.69 8.71 -1.22
CA GLU A 7 -15.65 9.18 -2.24
C GLU A 7 -14.98 9.52 -3.59
N LYS A 8 -13.83 10.23 -3.55
CA LYS A 8 -13.07 10.62 -4.74
C LYS A 8 -12.41 9.46 -5.51
N TYR A 9 -12.12 8.34 -4.84
CA TYR A 9 -11.41 7.19 -5.42
C TYR A 9 -12.20 5.89 -5.22
N GLU A 10 -13.52 5.99 -5.15
CA GLU A 10 -14.39 4.86 -4.84
C GLU A 10 -14.29 3.81 -5.94
N LEU A 11 -14.30 4.22 -7.21
CA LEU A 11 -14.22 3.31 -8.34
C LEU A 11 -12.88 2.55 -8.36
N GLU A 12 -11.76 3.26 -8.20
CA GLU A 12 -10.44 2.63 -8.12
C GLU A 12 -10.37 1.65 -6.94
N ALA A 13 -10.93 2.01 -5.78
CA ALA A 13 -10.96 1.13 -4.62
C ALA A 13 -11.84 -0.11 -4.83
N LEU A 14 -13.00 0.02 -5.48
CA LEU A 14 -13.90 -1.10 -5.80
C LEU A 14 -13.26 -2.06 -6.80
N ILE A 15 -12.64 -1.54 -7.86
CA ILE A 15 -11.90 -2.35 -8.83
C ILE A 15 -10.75 -3.04 -8.13
N THR A 16 -9.97 -2.33 -7.31
CA THR A 16 -8.87 -2.96 -6.57
C THR A 16 -9.40 -4.10 -5.69
N LEU A 17 -10.50 -3.90 -4.97
CA LEU A 17 -11.11 -4.93 -4.13
C LEU A 17 -11.51 -6.21 -4.88
N SER A 18 -11.85 -6.13 -6.18
CA SER A 18 -12.19 -7.34 -6.95
C SER A 18 -10.99 -8.28 -7.14
N TYR A 19 -9.76 -7.77 -7.01
CA TYR A 19 -8.52 -8.56 -7.06
C TYR A 19 -8.12 -9.16 -5.69
N PHE A 20 -8.80 -8.79 -4.60
CA PHE A 20 -8.50 -9.26 -3.23
C PHE A 20 -9.74 -9.92 -2.59
N PRO A 21 -10.19 -11.08 -3.11
CA PRO A 21 -11.38 -11.76 -2.61
C PRO A 21 -11.30 -12.14 -1.12
N GLU A 22 -10.11 -12.39 -0.59
CA GLU A 22 -9.89 -12.67 0.84
C GLU A 22 -10.24 -11.49 1.74
N LEU A 23 -10.15 -10.24 1.23
CA LEU A 23 -10.49 -9.04 1.99
C LEU A 23 -11.99 -8.75 2.02
N LYS A 24 -12.84 -9.60 1.42
CA LYS A 24 -14.29 -9.40 1.31
C LYS A 24 -14.95 -9.12 2.66
N LEU A 25 -14.62 -9.92 3.69
CA LEU A 25 -15.19 -9.82 5.03
C LEU A 25 -14.41 -8.87 5.95
N SER A 26 -13.23 -8.43 5.52
CA SER A 26 -12.35 -7.55 6.28
C SER A 26 -12.95 -6.15 6.41
N THR A 27 -12.83 -5.58 7.62
CA THR A 27 -13.22 -4.19 7.88
C THR A 27 -12.08 -3.24 7.53
N ILE A 28 -12.25 -2.46 6.47
CA ILE A 28 -11.25 -1.52 5.96
C ILE A 28 -11.85 -0.12 5.92
N ASN A 29 -11.24 0.82 6.64
CA ASN A 29 -11.71 2.20 6.70
C ASN A 29 -10.71 3.11 5.99
N PHE A 30 -11.13 3.74 4.90
CA PHE A 30 -10.35 4.82 4.31
C PHE A 30 -10.47 6.08 5.16
N LYS A 31 -9.35 6.72 5.45
CA LYS A 31 -9.27 7.92 6.28
C LYS A 31 -8.34 8.93 5.64
N ILE A 32 -8.73 10.20 5.69
CA ILE A 32 -7.88 11.29 5.24
C ILE A 32 -7.13 11.83 6.46
N LYS A 33 -5.79 11.78 6.44
CA LYS A 33 -4.94 12.32 7.53
C LYS A 33 -3.59 12.79 6.98
N LYS A 34 -2.95 13.71 7.72
CA LYS A 34 -1.55 14.08 7.48
C LYS A 34 -0.62 12.90 7.77
N ILE A 35 0.08 12.43 6.74
CA ILE A 35 1.13 11.42 6.82
C ILE A 35 2.32 11.85 5.95
N ARG A 36 3.44 11.11 5.99
CA ARG A 36 4.63 11.42 5.17
C ARG A 36 4.58 10.81 3.77
N SER A 37 3.99 9.63 3.63
CA SER A 37 3.82 8.92 2.35
C SER A 37 2.55 9.37 1.62
N THR A 38 2.34 8.92 0.39
CA THR A 38 1.10 9.18 -0.38
C THR A 38 -0.09 8.44 0.22
N MET A 39 0.10 7.17 0.58
CA MET A 39 -0.88 6.33 1.24
C MET A 39 -0.19 5.44 2.30
N ALA A 40 -0.97 4.87 3.23
CA ALA A 40 -0.48 3.86 4.17
C ALA A 40 -1.62 3.01 4.75
N ALA A 41 -1.45 1.69 4.76
CA ALA A 41 -2.30 0.74 5.44
C ALA A 41 -1.73 0.35 6.81
N ARG A 42 -2.60 0.23 7.82
CA ARG A 42 -2.23 -0.28 9.15
C ARG A 42 -3.42 -0.82 9.92
N PRO A 43 -3.21 -1.72 10.90
CA PRO A 43 -4.23 -2.04 11.89
C PRO A 43 -4.78 -0.78 12.58
N ALA A 44 -6.07 -0.75 12.87
CA ALA A 44 -6.73 0.42 13.44
C ALA A 44 -6.46 0.55 14.95
N GLY A 45 -5.54 1.41 15.39
CA GLY A 45 -5.28 1.59 16.83
C GLY A 45 -4.83 0.28 17.51
N LEU A 46 -5.35 -0.04 18.70
CA LEU A 46 -5.05 -1.30 19.41
C LEU A 46 -5.66 -2.56 18.77
N GLN A 47 -6.33 -2.44 17.61
CA GLN A 47 -6.97 -3.58 16.94
C GLN A 47 -5.97 -4.66 16.49
N PHE A 48 -4.67 -4.37 16.40
CA PHE A 48 -3.65 -5.39 16.14
C PHE A 48 -3.59 -6.45 17.27
N LEU A 49 -4.00 -6.12 18.50
CA LEU A 49 -4.06 -7.04 19.64
C LEU A 49 -5.18 -8.08 19.49
N ARG A 50 -6.18 -7.82 18.64
CA ARG A 50 -7.24 -8.78 18.36
C ARG A 50 -6.68 -9.98 17.59
N GLY A 51 -7.28 -11.14 17.86
CA GLY A 51 -6.96 -12.37 17.14
C GLY A 51 -7.15 -12.24 15.62
N LYS A 52 -6.51 -13.15 14.88
CA LYS A 52 -6.63 -13.28 13.42
C LYS A 52 -8.12 -13.28 13.01
N GLY A 53 -8.45 -12.55 11.94
CA GLY A 53 -9.83 -12.42 11.42
C GLY A 53 -10.75 -11.45 12.17
N LYS A 54 -10.39 -10.96 13.36
CA LYS A 54 -11.20 -9.98 14.13
C LYS A 54 -10.65 -8.55 14.08
N ARG A 55 -9.58 -8.35 13.31
CA ARG A 55 -8.88 -7.06 13.18
C ARG A 55 -9.63 -6.12 12.24
N LYS A 56 -9.44 -4.83 12.48
CA LYS A 56 -9.93 -3.77 11.59
C LYS A 56 -8.73 -2.99 11.08
N TYR A 57 -8.79 -2.53 9.84
CA TYR A 57 -7.69 -1.85 9.18
C TYR A 57 -8.10 -0.43 8.79
N ASN A 58 -7.12 0.46 8.71
CA ASN A 58 -7.29 1.76 8.07
C ASN A 58 -6.35 1.82 6.87
N VAL A 59 -6.86 2.35 5.75
CA VAL A 59 -6.04 2.87 4.65
C VAL A 59 -6.07 4.38 4.75
N ILE A 60 -4.91 5.02 4.84
CA ILE A 60 -4.79 6.45 5.12
C ILE A 60 -4.34 7.17 3.85
N LEU A 61 -5.16 8.08 3.37
CA LEU A 61 -4.85 8.98 2.27
C LEU A 61 -4.22 10.27 2.81
N ASN A 62 -3.11 10.69 2.22
CA ASN A 62 -2.45 11.93 2.61
C ASN A 62 -3.16 13.16 2.01
N ASN A 63 -3.47 14.15 2.86
CA ASN A 63 -4.01 15.45 2.45
C ASN A 63 -3.04 16.63 2.65
N SER A 64 -1.80 16.35 3.01
CA SER A 64 -0.83 17.38 3.44
C SER A 64 0.35 17.47 2.47
N ASN A 65 0.05 17.72 1.18
CA ASN A 65 1.04 17.89 0.12
C ASN A 65 2.09 16.77 0.06
N PRO A 66 1.69 15.52 -0.23
CA PRO A 66 2.67 14.46 -0.47
C PRO A 66 3.61 14.82 -1.63
N GLU A 67 4.86 14.36 -1.57
CA GLU A 67 5.85 14.50 -2.65
C GLU A 67 5.31 14.04 -4.01
N VAL A 68 4.51 12.96 -3.98
CA VAL A 68 3.78 12.43 -5.13
C VAL A 68 2.29 12.41 -4.80
N PRO A 69 1.51 13.38 -5.27
CA PRO A 69 0.07 13.45 -5.08
C PRO A 69 -0.66 12.36 -5.85
N LEU A 70 -1.59 11.68 -5.16
CA LEU A 70 -2.44 10.66 -5.76
C LEU A 70 -3.33 11.23 -6.88
N ASP A 71 -3.72 12.50 -6.76
CA ASP A 71 -4.54 13.20 -7.76
C ASP A 71 -3.84 13.39 -9.10
N SER A 72 -2.51 13.44 -9.11
CA SER A 72 -1.71 13.57 -10.34
C SER A 72 -1.46 12.22 -11.01
N ALA A 73 -1.86 11.11 -10.38
CA ALA A 73 -1.66 9.77 -10.90
C ALA A 73 -2.75 9.39 -11.92
N SER A 74 -2.39 8.55 -12.90
CA SER A 74 -3.37 7.93 -13.80
C SER A 74 -4.33 7.03 -13.02
N PHE A 75 -5.50 6.74 -13.60
CA PHE A 75 -6.46 5.79 -13.04
C PHE A 75 -5.82 4.43 -12.72
N ASN A 76 -4.98 3.93 -13.63
CA ASN A 76 -4.27 2.66 -13.47
C ASN A 76 -3.25 2.70 -12.32
N ALA A 77 -2.48 3.79 -12.20
CA ALA A 77 -1.54 4.00 -11.09
C ALA A 77 -2.25 4.13 -9.73
N LYS A 78 -3.44 4.72 -9.68
CA LYS A 78 -4.26 4.79 -8.46
C LYS A 78 -4.70 3.39 -8.00
N ILE A 79 -5.11 2.52 -8.92
CA ILE A 79 -5.40 1.12 -8.61
C ILE A 79 -4.12 0.44 -8.08
N GLY A 80 -2.95 0.75 -8.65
CA GLY A 80 -1.67 0.18 -8.24
C GLY A 80 -1.30 0.48 -6.78
N ILE A 81 -1.36 1.76 -6.38
CA ILE A 81 -1.07 2.13 -4.99
C ILE A 81 -2.13 1.62 -4.01
N ILE A 82 -3.42 1.62 -4.36
CA ILE A 82 -4.45 1.03 -3.51
C ILE A 82 -4.22 -0.49 -3.37
N GLY A 83 -3.80 -1.15 -4.45
CA GLY A 83 -3.43 -2.56 -4.46
C GLY A 83 -2.26 -2.87 -3.54
N HIS A 84 -1.24 -2.01 -3.53
CA HIS A 84 -0.12 -2.10 -2.59
C HIS A 84 -0.60 -2.01 -1.13
N GLU A 85 -1.49 -1.08 -0.81
CA GLU A 85 -2.04 -0.96 0.54
C GLU A 85 -2.92 -2.16 0.94
N PHE A 86 -3.65 -2.75 0.00
CA PHE A 86 -4.40 -3.98 0.26
C PHE A 86 -3.49 -5.19 0.42
N ALA A 87 -2.39 -5.28 -0.33
CA ALA A 87 -1.37 -6.30 -0.16
C ALA A 87 -0.75 -6.26 1.24
N HIS A 88 -0.53 -5.08 1.82
CA HIS A 88 -0.17 -4.95 3.25
C HIS A 88 -1.24 -5.54 4.17
N ILE A 89 -2.53 -5.29 3.92
CA ILE A 89 -3.61 -5.83 4.75
C ILE A 89 -3.66 -7.35 4.68
N VAL A 90 -3.53 -7.94 3.48
CA VAL A 90 -3.43 -9.40 3.30
C VAL A 90 -2.26 -9.97 4.09
N ASP A 91 -1.11 -9.29 4.06
CA ASP A 91 0.05 -9.67 4.85
C ASP A 91 -0.24 -9.63 6.37
N TYR A 92 -0.95 -8.60 6.82
CA TYR A 92 -1.32 -8.45 8.23
C TYR A 92 -2.33 -9.50 8.70
N GLU A 93 -3.30 -9.85 7.85
CA GLU A 93 -4.29 -10.88 8.17
C GLU A 93 -3.67 -12.24 8.37
N ASN A 94 -2.59 -12.54 7.65
CA ASN A 94 -1.92 -13.83 7.74
C ASN A 94 -0.94 -13.95 8.92
N LYS A 95 -0.72 -12.87 9.69
CA LYS A 95 0.28 -12.83 10.76
C LYS A 95 -0.32 -12.88 12.17
N SER A 96 0.39 -13.55 13.08
CA SER A 96 0.10 -13.48 14.52
C SER A 96 0.38 -12.08 15.06
N THR A 97 -0.23 -11.74 16.20
CA THR A 97 -0.02 -10.43 16.86
C THR A 97 1.45 -10.20 17.18
N LEU A 98 2.15 -11.22 17.70
CA LEU A 98 3.60 -11.16 17.97
C LEU A 98 4.39 -10.89 16.69
N LYS A 99 4.02 -11.50 15.57
CA LYS A 99 4.71 -11.27 14.29
C LYS A 99 4.46 -9.85 13.77
N LEU A 100 3.26 -9.30 13.93
CA LEU A 100 2.97 -7.90 13.58
C LEU A 100 3.83 -6.93 14.40
N ILE A 101 3.93 -7.15 15.71
CA ILE A 101 4.76 -6.34 16.60
C ILE A 101 6.24 -6.44 16.20
N SER A 102 6.75 -7.66 15.99
CA SER A 102 8.10 -7.91 15.52
C SER A 102 8.39 -7.20 14.18
N ASN A 103 7.44 -7.25 13.23
CA ASN A 103 7.56 -6.54 11.96
C ASN A 103 7.60 -5.02 12.16
N ALA A 104 6.77 -4.47 13.05
CA ALA A 104 6.76 -3.03 13.34
C ALA A 104 8.11 -2.54 13.91
N PHE A 105 8.72 -3.32 14.82
CA PHE A 105 10.08 -3.04 15.30
C PHE A 105 11.13 -3.21 14.20
N GLY A 106 11.03 -4.30 13.43
CA GLY A 106 11.92 -4.58 12.30
C GLY A 106 11.91 -3.49 11.24
N TYR A 107 10.81 -2.76 11.09
CA TYR A 107 10.67 -1.68 10.12
C TYR A 107 11.69 -0.53 10.30
N ALA A 108 12.29 -0.38 11.48
CA ALA A 108 13.41 0.55 11.70
C ALA A 108 14.70 0.12 10.99
N ASN A 109 14.88 -1.19 10.76
CA ASN A 109 16.02 -1.72 10.02
C ASN A 109 15.82 -1.56 8.51
N SER A 110 16.79 -0.91 7.85
CA SER A 110 16.68 -0.57 6.43
C SER A 110 16.58 -1.80 5.51
N LYS A 111 17.32 -2.88 5.78
CA LYS A 111 17.24 -4.12 4.98
C LYS A 111 15.89 -4.80 5.14
N PHE A 112 15.40 -4.86 6.37
CA PHE A 112 14.08 -5.43 6.66
C PHE A 112 12.97 -4.63 5.97
N ARG A 113 13.00 -3.30 6.07
CA ARG A 113 12.03 -2.42 5.40
C ARG A 113 12.05 -2.63 3.88
N ALA A 114 13.23 -2.62 3.26
CA ALA A 114 13.35 -2.82 1.82
C ALA A 114 12.77 -4.17 1.38
N LYS A 115 13.05 -5.24 2.14
CA LYS A 115 12.44 -6.54 1.89
C LYS A 115 10.91 -6.48 2.04
N PHE A 116 10.42 -5.88 3.12
CA PHE A 116 8.99 -5.83 3.43
C PHE A 116 8.17 -5.08 2.36
N GLU A 117 8.65 -3.92 1.91
CA GLU A 117 8.00 -3.13 0.86
C GLU A 117 8.10 -3.83 -0.51
N LYS A 118 9.27 -4.35 -0.91
CA LYS A 118 9.42 -5.12 -2.16
C LYS A 118 8.59 -6.40 -2.18
N ASP A 119 8.45 -7.10 -1.05
CA ASP A 119 7.56 -8.26 -0.93
C ASP A 119 6.08 -7.85 -1.03
N THR A 120 5.75 -6.62 -0.63
CA THR A 120 4.39 -6.05 -0.82
C THR A 120 4.13 -5.72 -2.29
N ASP A 121 5.10 -5.15 -3.01
CA ASP A 121 5.00 -4.94 -4.46
C ASP A 121 4.80 -6.28 -5.19
N ARG A 122 5.59 -7.31 -4.87
CA ARG A 122 5.42 -8.66 -5.43
C ARG A 122 4.06 -9.27 -5.12
N ARG A 123 3.56 -9.08 -3.90
CA ARG A 123 2.21 -9.53 -3.52
C ARG A 123 1.16 -8.78 -4.34
N THR A 124 1.31 -7.49 -4.58
CA THR A 124 0.39 -6.72 -5.44
C THR A 124 0.35 -7.32 -6.84
N ILE A 125 1.52 -7.57 -7.43
CA ILE A 125 1.66 -8.23 -8.73
C ILE A 125 1.01 -9.62 -8.75
N SER A 126 1.23 -10.42 -7.70
CA SER A 126 0.66 -11.78 -7.62
C SER A 126 -0.86 -11.81 -7.51
N HIS A 127 -1.50 -10.68 -7.19
CA HIS A 127 -2.97 -10.52 -7.22
C HIS A 127 -3.46 -10.05 -8.59
N GLY A 128 -2.64 -10.12 -9.64
CA GLY A 128 -3.03 -9.75 -11.01
C GLY A 128 -2.93 -8.26 -11.33
N LEU A 129 -2.32 -7.46 -10.44
CA LEU A 129 -2.17 -6.02 -10.60
C LEU A 129 -0.78 -5.63 -11.15
N PHE A 130 -0.22 -6.43 -12.07
CA PHE A 130 1.11 -6.20 -12.63
C PHE A 130 1.24 -4.80 -13.26
N TRP A 131 0.40 -4.49 -14.25
CA TRP A 131 0.44 -3.22 -14.99
C TRP A 131 0.10 -2.02 -14.10
N GLN A 132 -0.81 -2.19 -13.15
CA GLN A 132 -1.16 -1.15 -12.18
C GLN A 132 0.01 -0.83 -11.24
N CYS A 133 0.71 -1.86 -10.76
CA CYS A 133 1.90 -1.72 -9.92
C CYS A 133 3.05 -1.06 -10.71
N PHE A 134 3.26 -1.49 -11.96
CA PHE A 134 4.22 -0.88 -12.88
C PHE A 134 3.91 0.60 -13.13
N ASP A 135 2.66 0.94 -13.45
CA ASP A 135 2.25 2.33 -13.71
C ASP A 135 2.44 3.22 -12.49
N PHE A 136 2.11 2.71 -11.29
CA PHE A 136 2.36 3.46 -10.07
C PHE A 136 3.85 3.65 -9.80
N SER A 137 4.66 2.62 -9.97
CA SER A 137 6.12 2.73 -9.81
C SER A 137 6.68 3.74 -10.82
N SER A 138 6.28 3.65 -12.08
CA SER A 138 6.70 4.57 -13.15
C SER A 138 6.30 6.02 -12.83
N PHE A 139 5.07 6.24 -12.37
CA PHE A 139 4.61 7.56 -11.94
C PHE A 139 5.41 8.09 -10.75
N ALA A 140 5.63 7.28 -9.71
CA ALA A 140 6.32 7.72 -8.50
C ALA A 140 7.81 8.00 -8.74
N PHE A 141 8.49 7.22 -9.57
CA PHE A 141 9.92 7.38 -9.90
C PHE A 141 10.19 8.55 -10.86
N HIS A 142 9.21 8.91 -11.69
CA HIS A 142 9.36 9.95 -12.72
C HIS A 142 8.50 11.20 -12.47
N TYR A 143 7.96 11.35 -11.26
CA TYR A 143 7.17 12.53 -10.93
C TYR A 143 8.05 13.79 -10.93
N HIS A 144 7.77 14.70 -11.85
CA HIS A 144 8.60 15.89 -12.13
C HIS A 144 8.87 16.83 -10.94
N LYS A 145 8.04 16.80 -9.89
CA LYS A 145 8.22 17.62 -8.67
C LYS A 145 8.84 16.85 -7.50
N ALA A 146 9.10 15.55 -7.65
CA ALA A 146 9.66 14.75 -6.58
C ALA A 146 11.12 15.16 -6.30
N ASN A 147 11.45 15.40 -5.04
CA ASN A 147 12.81 15.76 -4.69
C ASN A 147 13.78 14.56 -4.78
N PRO A 148 15.11 14.79 -4.94
CA PRO A 148 16.08 13.70 -5.07
C PRO A 148 16.10 12.72 -3.89
N ARG A 149 15.86 13.19 -2.66
CA ARG A 149 15.82 12.33 -1.46
C ARG A 149 14.64 11.37 -1.49
N TYR A 150 13.49 11.80 -2.02
CA TYR A 150 12.33 10.95 -2.23
C TYR A 150 12.64 9.84 -3.24
N LEU A 151 13.30 10.19 -4.35
CA LEU A 151 13.68 9.22 -5.38
C LEU A 151 14.71 8.21 -4.87
N GLU A 152 15.69 8.65 -4.08
CA GLU A 152 16.65 7.76 -3.42
C GLU A 152 15.94 6.80 -2.45
N TYR A 153 15.00 7.33 -1.65
CA TYR A 153 14.15 6.51 -0.78
C TYR A 153 13.37 5.46 -1.58
N LYS A 154 12.75 5.85 -2.70
CA LYS A 154 12.01 4.93 -3.56
C LYS A 154 12.89 3.82 -4.15
N ARG A 155 14.03 4.17 -4.74
CA ARG A 155 15.02 3.19 -5.25
C ARG A 155 15.49 2.20 -4.19
N LYS A 156 15.60 2.65 -2.94
CA LYS A 156 16.08 1.80 -1.84
C LYS A 156 15.03 0.80 -1.36
N TYR A 157 13.78 1.22 -1.27
CA TYR A 157 12.76 0.45 -0.56
C TYR A 157 11.72 -0.24 -1.46
N TYR A 158 11.49 0.23 -2.67
CA TYR A 158 10.43 -0.27 -3.57
C TYR A 158 11.02 -0.88 -4.82
N LEU A 159 10.23 -1.69 -5.54
CA LEU A 159 10.63 -2.15 -6.86
C LEU A 159 10.57 -0.99 -7.87
N SER A 160 11.66 -0.77 -8.61
CA SER A 160 11.66 0.17 -9.73
C SER A 160 10.86 -0.39 -10.91
N PRO A 161 10.45 0.46 -11.88
CA PRO A 161 9.78 -0.01 -13.09
C PRO A 161 10.57 -1.11 -13.81
N GLU A 162 11.89 -0.96 -13.91
CA GLU A 162 12.79 -1.93 -14.54
C GLU A 162 12.91 -3.23 -13.73
N GLU A 163 12.83 -3.17 -12.39
CA GLU A 163 12.77 -4.38 -11.56
C GLU A 163 11.43 -5.09 -11.72
N ILE A 164 10.32 -4.37 -11.84
CA ILE A 164 8.97 -4.94 -12.04
C ILE A 164 8.89 -5.65 -13.40
N MET A 165 9.38 -5.02 -14.48
CA MET A 165 9.37 -5.62 -15.83
C MET A 165 10.15 -6.93 -15.93
N LYS A 166 11.11 -7.18 -15.03
CA LYS A 166 11.85 -8.45 -14.99
C LYS A 166 11.08 -9.59 -14.29
N LEU A 167 9.91 -9.30 -13.74
CA LEU A 167 9.05 -10.28 -13.07
C LEU A 167 7.93 -10.81 -13.97
N GLU A 168 7.79 -10.26 -15.18
CA GLU A 168 6.90 -10.78 -16.24
C GLU A 168 7.52 -12.02 -16.89
#